data_AF-A0A521Y1W9-F1
#
_entry.id   AF-A0A521Y1W9-F1
#
_cell.length_a   1.000
_cell.length_b   1.000
_cell.length_c   1.000
_cell.angle_alpha   90.00
_cell.angle_beta   90.00
_cell.angle_gamma   90.00
#
_symmetry.space_group_name_H-M   'P 1'
#
loop_
_entity.id
_entity.type
_entity.pdbx_description
1 polymer ?
#
loop_
_entity_poly.entity_id
_entity_poly.type
_entity_poly.pdbx_seq_one_letter_code
_entity_poly.pdbx_strand_id
1 'polypeptide(L)'
;MKMYTKPARALLLGLVASMAALAIACSGSAETAGAGVKASATAATAATATTTSAPVTSTTAPATAPASTGDPEKDLIAKGQIIFQQTAGGVGCQMCHGMEARGDGAAKLGAPNIRGADISRIRAALAGGVPVMGFIKLSEDEIVAVAAFVKSLGGQ
;
A
#
# COMPACT_ATOMS: atom_id res chain seq x y z
N MET A 1 -4.32 -46.65 22.63
CA MET A 1 -5.12 -47.06 21.46
C MET A 1 -6.13 -45.95 21.19
N LYS A 2 -6.20 -45.41 19.95
CA LYS A 2 -7.42 -45.00 19.20
C LYS A 2 -8.41 -44.01 19.91
N MET A 3 -8.86 -42.90 19.33
CA MET A 3 -9.06 -42.56 17.91
C MET A 3 -9.01 -41.05 17.63
N TYR A 4 -8.51 -40.77 16.44
CA TYR A 4 -8.52 -39.51 15.73
C TYR A 4 -9.83 -39.43 14.92
N THR A 5 -10.63 -38.38 15.07
CA THR A 5 -11.80 -38.13 14.19
C THR A 5 -11.83 -36.67 13.72
N LYS A 6 -11.29 -36.46 12.52
CA LYS A 6 -11.80 -35.54 11.48
C LYS A 6 -12.44 -36.44 10.40
N PRO A 7 -13.30 -35.97 9.46
CA PRO A 7 -13.64 -34.59 9.09
C PRO A 7 -15.14 -34.34 8.75
N ALA A 8 -15.52 -33.10 8.49
CA ALA A 8 -16.65 -32.81 7.59
C ALA A 8 -16.30 -31.62 6.68
N ARG A 9 -15.85 -31.96 5.46
CA ARG A 9 -15.77 -31.05 4.32
C ARG A 9 -17.18 -30.88 3.77
N ALA A 10 -17.82 -29.73 4.03
CA ALA A 10 -19.01 -29.34 3.31
C ALA A 10 -18.59 -28.80 1.94
N LEU A 11 -18.66 -29.69 0.96
CA LEU A 11 -18.69 -29.43 -0.47
C LEU A 11 -19.90 -28.52 -0.75
N LEU A 12 -19.71 -27.31 -1.26
CA LEU A 12 -20.79 -26.52 -1.84
C LEU A 12 -20.38 -26.15 -3.27
N LEU A 13 -20.76 -27.04 -4.19
CA LEU A 13 -20.84 -26.80 -5.62
C LEU A 13 -22.10 -25.96 -5.92
N GLY A 14 -21.91 -24.83 -6.60
CA GLY A 14 -22.86 -24.21 -7.53
C GLY A 14 -21.99 -23.50 -8.57
N LEU A 15 -21.88 -23.89 -9.86
CA LEU A 15 -22.90 -23.90 -10.92
C LEU A 15 -23.65 -22.55 -10.93
N VAL A 16 -23.67 -21.68 -11.95
CA VAL A 16 -23.38 -21.77 -13.40
C VAL A 16 -23.04 -20.37 -13.93
N ALA A 17 -22.26 -20.38 -15.01
CA ALA A 17 -21.94 -19.34 -15.99
C ALA A 17 -22.95 -18.21 -16.28
N SER A 18 -22.41 -17.06 -16.70
CA SER A 18 -22.83 -16.39 -17.93
C SER A 18 -21.76 -15.42 -18.44
N MET A 19 -21.34 -15.68 -19.70
CA MET A 19 -21.16 -14.74 -20.82
C MET A 19 -20.35 -13.45 -20.59
N ALA A 20 -19.57 -12.93 -21.53
CA ALA A 20 -19.08 -13.33 -22.83
C ALA A 20 -18.12 -12.19 -23.23
N ALA A 21 -17.24 -12.50 -24.17
CA ALA A 21 -16.19 -11.66 -24.74
C ALA A 21 -16.51 -10.16 -24.90
N LEU A 22 -15.52 -9.32 -24.58
CA LEU A 22 -15.14 -8.23 -25.47
C LEU A 22 -13.61 -8.13 -25.53
N ALA A 23 -13.07 -8.74 -26.59
CA ALA A 23 -11.73 -8.45 -27.06
C ALA A 23 -11.73 -7.07 -27.72
N ILE A 24 -10.96 -6.14 -27.19
CA ILE A 24 -10.51 -4.96 -27.93
C ILE A 24 -8.99 -5.05 -28.00
N ALA A 25 -8.53 -5.56 -29.15
CA ALA A 25 -7.19 -5.38 -29.62
C ALA A 25 -7.01 -3.91 -30.02
N CYS A 26 -6.07 -3.21 -29.40
CA CYS A 26 -5.37 -2.09 -30.02
C CYS A 26 -3.88 -2.39 -29.95
N SER A 27 -3.42 -2.95 -31.07
CA SER A 27 -2.03 -3.03 -31.49
C SER A 27 -1.46 -1.62 -31.66
N GLY A 28 -0.29 -1.36 -31.10
CA GLY A 28 0.40 -0.07 -31.21
C GLY A 28 1.90 -0.19 -30.97
N SER A 29 2.60 -0.57 -32.03
CA SER A 29 4.00 -0.37 -32.42
C SER A 29 5.08 -0.03 -31.37
N ALA A 30 6.10 -0.88 -31.36
CA ALA A 30 7.46 -0.56 -30.93
C ALA A 30 8.17 0.35 -31.96
N GLU A 31 9.03 1.25 -31.48
CA GLU A 31 10.23 1.86 -32.09
C GLU A 31 10.59 3.08 -31.22
N THR A 32 11.82 3.46 -30.88
CA THR A 32 13.17 2.96 -31.12
C THR A 32 14.08 3.64 -30.08
N ALA A 33 15.25 3.04 -29.84
CA ALA A 33 16.30 3.58 -29.02
C ALA A 33 16.77 4.98 -29.49
N GLY A 34 16.88 5.93 -28.56
CA GLY A 34 17.50 7.23 -28.75
C GLY A 34 18.58 7.44 -27.69
N ALA A 35 19.84 7.33 -28.12
CA ALA A 35 21.01 7.64 -27.34
C ALA A 35 21.12 9.15 -27.04
N GLY A 36 21.61 9.46 -25.84
CA GLY A 36 22.44 10.64 -25.58
C GLY A 36 21.72 11.98 -25.50
N VAL A 37 21.47 12.43 -24.26
CA VAL A 37 21.48 13.87 -23.98
C VAL A 37 22.47 14.12 -22.84
N LYS A 38 23.51 14.86 -23.19
CA LYS A 38 24.53 15.40 -22.30
C LYS A 38 23.89 16.30 -21.25
N ALA A 39 24.49 16.28 -20.06
CA ALA A 39 24.26 17.27 -19.01
C ALA A 39 24.28 18.70 -19.57
N SER A 40 23.29 19.49 -19.17
CA SER A 40 23.38 20.94 -19.20
C SER A 40 22.83 21.46 -17.88
N ALA A 41 23.76 21.91 -17.03
CA ALA A 41 23.45 22.74 -15.89
C ALA A 41 23.05 24.11 -16.40
N THR A 42 21.84 24.56 -16.03
CA THR A 42 21.47 25.97 -16.14
C THR A 42 20.97 26.42 -14.79
N ALA A 43 21.83 27.16 -14.09
CA ALA A 43 21.44 28.03 -13.00
C ALA A 43 20.69 29.24 -13.57
N ALA A 44 19.51 29.54 -13.02
CA ALA A 44 18.81 30.84 -13.04
C ALA A 44 17.43 30.63 -12.43
N THR A 45 16.76 31.52 -11.72
CA THR A 45 17.06 32.76 -10.99
C THR A 45 15.80 32.93 -10.14
N ALA A 46 15.96 33.44 -8.91
CA ALA A 46 14.86 33.71 -8.01
C ALA A 46 13.76 34.56 -8.67
N ALA A 47 12.49 34.16 -8.47
CA ALA A 47 11.34 35.03 -8.65
C ALA A 47 10.46 34.93 -7.41
N THR A 48 10.70 35.88 -6.52
CA THR A 48 9.92 36.20 -5.33
C THR A 48 8.54 36.69 -5.75
N ALA A 49 7.48 35.95 -5.40
CA ALA A 49 6.12 36.45 -5.43
C ALA A 49 5.58 36.41 -4.00
N THR A 50 5.73 37.56 -3.33
CA THR A 50 5.16 37.84 -2.01
C THR A 50 3.67 38.13 -2.18
N THR A 51 2.81 37.18 -1.85
CA THR A 51 1.38 37.43 -1.67
C THR A 51 1.07 37.42 -0.17
N THR A 52 1.06 38.62 0.41
CA THR A 52 0.56 38.88 1.75
C THR A 52 -0.95 38.70 1.76
N SER A 53 -1.44 37.64 2.42
CA SER A 53 -2.84 37.50 2.83
C SER A 53 -2.91 37.51 4.35
N ALA A 54 -3.78 38.39 4.87
CA ALA A 54 -3.93 38.68 6.28
C ALA A 54 -4.44 37.47 7.09
N PRO A 55 -4.00 37.30 8.35
CA PRO A 55 -4.49 36.24 9.22
C PRO A 55 -5.85 36.62 9.82
N VAL A 56 -6.90 35.88 9.48
CA VAL A 56 -8.16 35.87 10.25
C VAL A 56 -7.98 34.95 11.44
N THR A 57 -7.88 35.55 12.63
CA THR A 57 -7.77 34.86 13.91
C THR A 57 -9.13 34.28 14.32
N SER A 58 -9.42 33.05 13.92
CA SER A 58 -10.45 32.23 14.56
C SER A 58 -9.82 31.52 15.77
N THR A 59 -9.79 32.22 16.90
CA THR A 59 -9.45 31.62 18.19
C THR A 59 -10.64 30.80 18.67
N THR A 60 -10.74 29.57 18.19
CA THR A 60 -11.62 28.55 18.77
C THR A 60 -10.84 27.89 19.91
N ALA A 61 -11.37 27.97 21.13
CA ALA A 61 -10.77 27.37 22.31
C ALA A 61 -10.49 25.87 22.07
N PRO A 62 -9.32 25.35 22.44
CA PRO A 62 -9.02 23.94 22.28
C PRO A 62 -9.94 23.15 23.21
N ALA A 63 -10.92 22.46 22.63
CA ALA A 63 -11.62 21.40 23.32
C ALA A 63 -10.59 20.32 23.63
N THR A 64 -10.21 20.20 24.90
CA THR A 64 -9.36 19.13 25.43
C THR A 64 -10.08 17.81 25.20
N ALA A 65 -9.85 17.20 24.04
CA ALA A 65 -10.24 15.83 23.79
C ALA A 65 -9.53 14.96 24.84
N PRO A 66 -10.22 14.00 25.48
CA PRO A 66 -9.59 13.11 26.43
C PRO A 66 -8.42 12.41 25.74
N ALA A 67 -7.23 12.54 26.32
CA ALA A 67 -6.06 11.82 25.85
C ALA A 67 -6.37 10.33 25.96
N SER A 68 -6.46 9.67 24.80
CA SER A 68 -6.61 8.22 24.73
C SER A 68 -5.47 7.60 25.53
N THR A 69 -5.77 6.92 26.64
CA THR A 69 -4.78 6.22 27.47
C THR A 69 -4.33 4.90 26.81
N GLY A 70 -4.45 4.85 25.48
CA GLY A 70 -4.08 3.71 24.65
C GLY A 70 -2.58 3.53 24.59
N ASP A 71 -2.18 2.29 24.36
CA ASP A 71 -0.81 1.96 24.04
C ASP A 71 -0.53 2.45 22.59
N PRO A 72 0.34 3.45 22.40
CA PRO A 72 0.53 4.08 21.10
C PRO A 72 1.06 3.10 20.05
N GLU A 73 1.77 2.05 20.46
CA GLU A 73 2.24 1.01 19.55
C GLU A 73 1.08 0.16 19.02
N LYS A 74 0.13 -0.19 19.90
CA LYS A 74 -1.09 -0.92 19.48
C LYS A 74 -1.92 -0.10 18.50
N ASP A 75 -2.06 1.20 18.74
CA ASP A 75 -2.81 2.10 17.85
C ASP A 75 -2.14 2.19 16.46
N LEU A 76 -0.81 2.27 16.41
CA LEU A 76 -0.04 2.25 15.16
C LEU A 76 -0.21 0.93 14.39
N ILE A 77 -0.15 -0.21 15.08
CA ILE A 77 -0.35 -1.53 14.48
C ILE A 77 -1.77 -1.65 13.93
N ALA A 78 -2.79 -1.21 14.68
CA ALA A 78 -4.18 -1.24 14.25
C ALA A 78 -4.42 -0.36 13.00
N LYS A 79 -3.86 0.85 12.99
CA LYS A 79 -3.88 1.73 11.81
C LYS A 79 -3.22 1.05 10.60
N GLY A 80 -2.04 0.47 10.81
CA GLY A 80 -1.29 -0.24 9.77
C GLY A 80 -2.06 -1.42 9.18
N GLN A 81 -2.77 -2.17 10.02
CA GLN A 81 -3.62 -3.28 9.61
C GLN A 81 -4.73 -2.82 8.68
N ILE A 82 -5.43 -1.72 9.00
CA ILE A 82 -6.49 -1.17 8.15
C ILE A 82 -5.93 -0.76 6.79
N ILE A 83 -4.79 -0.06 6.77
CA ILE A 83 -4.14 0.36 5.52
C ILE A 83 -3.74 -0.84 4.68
N PHE A 84 -3.11 -1.84 5.32
CA PHE A 84 -2.68 -3.06 4.67
C PHE A 84 -3.85 -3.84 4.06
N GLN A 85 -4.99 -3.92 4.74
CA GLN A 85 -6.10 -4.75 4.29
C GLN A 85 -7.03 -4.03 3.30
N GLN A 86 -7.15 -2.71 3.38
CA GLN A 86 -8.28 -2.01 2.78
C GLN A 86 -7.89 -0.81 1.91
N THR A 87 -6.98 0.07 2.36
CA THR A 87 -6.90 1.42 1.79
C THR A 87 -5.68 1.68 0.91
N ALA A 88 -4.59 0.92 1.05
CA ALA A 88 -3.38 1.18 0.27
C ALA A 88 -3.65 1.10 -1.25
N GLY A 89 -3.49 2.23 -1.95
CA GLY A 89 -3.78 2.35 -3.38
C GLY A 89 -5.23 2.04 -3.76
N GLY A 90 -6.18 2.14 -2.82
CA GLY A 90 -7.61 1.86 -3.03
C GLY A 90 -7.98 0.37 -3.04
N VAL A 91 -7.01 -0.54 -2.89
CA VAL A 91 -7.24 -1.99 -2.92
C VAL A 91 -6.69 -2.72 -1.68
N GLY A 92 -5.79 -2.09 -0.92
CA GLY A 92 -5.07 -2.72 0.18
C GLY A 92 -3.87 -3.54 -0.30
N CYS A 93 -2.79 -3.54 0.50
CA CYS A 93 -1.61 -4.38 0.27
C CYS A 93 -1.93 -5.87 0.24
N GLN A 94 -2.94 -6.31 1.01
CA GLN A 94 -3.44 -7.70 1.06
C GLN A 94 -3.80 -8.25 -0.33
N MET A 95 -4.32 -7.41 -1.23
CA MET A 95 -4.73 -7.89 -2.56
C MET A 95 -3.58 -8.53 -3.34
N CYS A 96 -2.36 -8.02 -3.15
CA CYS A 96 -1.16 -8.57 -3.77
C CYS A 96 -0.39 -9.48 -2.80
N HIS A 97 -0.22 -9.09 -1.54
CA HIS A 97 0.62 -9.81 -0.56
C HIS A 97 -0.14 -10.81 0.33
N GLY A 98 -1.42 -11.03 0.06
CA GLY A 98 -2.24 -12.02 0.77
C GLY A 98 -2.55 -11.62 2.22
N MET A 99 -3.31 -12.50 2.87
CA MET A 99 -3.68 -12.33 4.27
C MET A 99 -2.42 -12.43 5.14
N GLU A 100 -2.25 -11.50 6.08
CA GLU A 100 -1.07 -11.40 6.94
C GLU A 100 0.25 -11.34 6.16
N ALA A 101 0.24 -10.74 4.96
CA ALA A 101 1.44 -10.45 4.19
C ALA A 101 2.28 -11.67 3.78
N ARG A 102 1.64 -12.85 3.66
CA ARG A 102 2.30 -14.14 3.34
C ARG A 102 2.66 -14.32 1.86
N GLY A 103 2.23 -13.41 0.98
CA GLY A 103 2.45 -13.45 -0.45
C GLY A 103 1.19 -13.73 -1.27
N ASP A 104 1.39 -13.78 -2.59
CA ASP A 104 0.47 -14.21 -3.65
C ASP A 104 -1.03 -14.08 -3.34
N GLY A 105 -1.45 -12.88 -2.95
CA GLY A 105 -2.83 -12.53 -2.64
C GLY A 105 -3.80 -12.77 -3.80
N ALA A 106 -5.02 -12.29 -3.65
CA ALA A 106 -6.09 -12.52 -4.62
C ALA A 106 -5.72 -12.14 -6.07
N ALA A 107 -4.85 -11.15 -6.26
CA ALA A 107 -4.38 -10.71 -7.58
C ALA A 107 -3.42 -11.71 -8.28
N LYS A 108 -2.84 -12.67 -7.56
CA LYS A 108 -1.94 -13.72 -8.09
C LYS A 108 -0.79 -13.20 -8.96
N LEU A 109 -0.22 -12.04 -8.59
CA LEU A 109 0.91 -11.40 -9.27
C LEU A 109 2.29 -11.88 -8.81
N GLY A 110 2.36 -13.00 -8.07
CA GLY A 110 3.62 -13.52 -7.53
C GLY A 110 4.24 -12.65 -6.44
N ALA A 111 3.44 -11.89 -5.68
CA ALA A 111 3.98 -11.05 -4.61
C ALA A 111 4.62 -11.92 -3.51
N PRO A 112 5.79 -11.54 -2.97
CA PRO A 112 6.47 -12.33 -1.95
C PRO A 112 5.82 -12.18 -0.58
N ASN A 113 6.17 -13.10 0.32
CA ASN A 113 5.99 -12.90 1.76
C ASN A 113 6.83 -11.69 2.21
N ILE A 114 6.19 -10.76 2.91
CA ILE A 114 6.84 -9.56 3.44
C ILE A 114 6.71 -9.44 4.96
N ARG A 115 6.23 -10.47 5.68
CA ARG A 115 6.20 -10.48 7.14
C ARG A 115 7.59 -10.12 7.71
N GLY A 116 7.62 -9.19 8.65
CA GLY A 116 8.86 -8.77 9.30
C GLY A 116 9.69 -7.80 8.48
N ALA A 117 9.24 -7.40 7.29
CA ALA A 117 9.94 -6.39 6.49
C ALA A 117 10.08 -5.09 7.28
N ASP A 118 11.26 -4.49 7.19
CA ASP A 118 11.54 -3.20 7.82
C ASP A 118 10.99 -2.03 6.97
N ILE A 119 10.88 -0.87 7.60
CA ILE A 119 10.34 0.33 6.98
C ILE A 119 11.16 0.79 5.76
N SER A 120 12.47 0.57 5.73
CA SER A 120 13.33 0.98 4.61
C SER A 120 13.02 0.15 3.37
N ARG A 121 12.83 -1.16 3.55
CA ARG A 121 12.38 -2.05 2.47
C ARG A 121 11.00 -1.65 1.92
N ILE A 122 10.07 -1.30 2.80
CA ILE A 122 8.72 -0.85 2.40
C ILE A 122 8.79 0.47 1.63
N ARG A 123 9.55 1.46 2.12
CA ARG A 123 9.76 2.73 1.42
C ARG A 123 10.38 2.53 0.04
N ALA A 124 11.43 1.72 -0.06
CA ALA A 124 12.09 1.46 -1.34
C ALA A 124 11.13 0.83 -2.37
N ALA A 125 10.26 -0.08 -1.95
CA ALA A 125 9.25 -0.68 -2.83
C ALA A 125 8.23 0.37 -3.33
N LEU A 126 7.70 1.19 -2.43
CA LEU A 126 6.73 2.26 -2.75
C LEU A 126 7.34 3.41 -3.57
N ALA A 127 8.64 3.66 -3.42
CA ALA A 127 9.40 4.65 -4.16
C ALA A 127 9.73 4.22 -5.61
N GLY A 128 9.13 3.13 -6.10
CA GLY A 128 9.32 2.63 -7.46
C GLY A 128 10.26 1.43 -7.57
N GLY A 129 10.77 0.90 -6.45
CA GLY A 129 11.55 -0.35 -6.45
C GLY A 129 10.76 -1.57 -6.93
N VAL A 130 9.42 -1.50 -6.90
CA VAL A 130 8.53 -2.51 -7.46
C VAL A 130 7.55 -1.83 -8.42
N PRO A 131 7.70 -1.98 -9.76
CA PRO A 131 6.90 -1.22 -10.73
C PRO A 131 5.40 -1.36 -10.56
N VAL A 132 4.92 -2.57 -10.22
CA VAL A 132 3.49 -2.84 -10.02
C VAL A 132 2.90 -2.12 -8.80
N MET A 133 3.72 -1.66 -7.85
CA MET A 133 3.27 -0.87 -6.69
C MET A 133 3.20 0.64 -6.96
N GLY A 134 3.58 1.11 -8.15
CA GLY A 134 3.73 2.54 -8.43
C GLY A 134 2.46 3.40 -8.27
N PHE A 135 1.29 2.77 -8.32
CA PHE A 135 -0.01 3.42 -8.10
C PHE A 135 -0.34 3.64 -6.61
N ILE A 136 0.36 2.97 -5.69
CA ILE A 136 0.14 3.11 -4.26
C ILE A 136 0.85 4.38 -3.78
N LYS A 137 0.08 5.30 -3.20
CA LYS A 137 0.59 6.52 -2.55
C LYS A 137 0.16 6.50 -1.09
N LEU A 138 1.15 6.50 -0.19
CA LEU A 138 0.97 6.57 1.25
C LEU A 138 1.81 7.74 1.78
N SER A 139 1.29 8.45 2.78
CA SER A 139 2.04 9.40 3.58
C SER A 139 3.08 8.69 4.47
N GLU A 140 4.06 9.44 5.00
CA GLU A 140 5.07 8.85 5.89
C GLU A 140 4.45 8.21 7.13
N ASP A 141 3.42 8.81 7.74
CA ASP A 141 2.72 8.25 8.90
C ASP A 141 2.00 6.94 8.57
N GLU A 142 1.47 6.82 7.35
CA GLU A 142 0.85 5.57 6.87
C GLU A 142 1.90 4.50 6.60
N ILE A 143 3.05 4.87 6.03
CA ILE A 143 4.17 3.94 5.82
C ILE A 143 4.69 3.41 7.16
N VAL A 144 4.83 4.28 8.16
CA VAL A 144 5.23 3.89 9.53
C VAL A 144 4.21 2.92 10.13
N ALA A 145 2.91 3.22 10.01
CA ALA A 145 1.85 2.35 10.53
C ALA A 145 1.86 0.97 9.85
N VAL A 146 1.94 0.91 8.51
CA VAL A 146 2.03 -0.35 7.77
C VAL A 146 3.29 -1.12 8.14
N ALA A 147 4.42 -0.45 8.28
CA ALA A 147 5.66 -1.10 8.71
C ALA A 147 5.55 -1.69 10.12
N ALA A 148 4.91 -0.98 11.06
CA ALA A 148 4.65 -1.49 12.40
C ALA A 148 3.78 -2.76 12.36
N PHE A 149 2.70 -2.75 11.57
CA PHE A 149 1.85 -3.92 11.37
C PHE A 149 2.61 -5.09 10.72
N VAL A 150 3.28 -4.87 9.60
CA VAL A 150 4.02 -5.93 8.90
C VAL A 150 5.14 -6.50 9.77
N LYS A 151 5.79 -5.66 10.59
CA LYS A 151 6.81 -6.08 11.56
C LYS A 151 6.22 -6.90 12.71
N SER A 152 5.04 -6.54 13.22
CA SER A 152 4.38 -7.28 14.31
C SER A 152 3.99 -8.70 13.91
N LEU A 153 3.85 -8.96 12.60
CA LEU A 153 3.67 -10.31 12.07
C LEU A 153 4.93 -11.19 12.16
N GLY A 154 6.09 -10.65 12.55
CA GLY A 154 7.37 -11.39 12.68
C GLY A 154 8.04 -11.72 11.33
N GLY A 155 9.26 -12.25 11.35
CA GLY A 155 9.95 -12.75 10.15
C GLY A 155 9.82 -14.28 10.03
N GLN A 156 9.95 -14.81 8.82
CA GLN A 156 10.15 -16.26 8.61
C GLN A 156 11.59 -16.66 8.88
#